data_AF-A0A1Y4M095-F1
#
_entry.id   AF-A0A1Y4M095-F1
#
_cell.length_a   1.000
_cell.length_b   1.000
_cell.length_c   1.000
_cell.angle_alpha   90.00
_cell.angle_beta   90.00
_cell.angle_gamma   90.00
#
_symmetry.space_group_name_H-M   'P 1'
#
loop_
_entity.id
_entity.type
_entity.pdbx_description
1 polymer ?
#
loop_
_entity_poly.entity_id
_entity_poly.type
_entity_poly.pdbx_seq_one_letter_code
_entity_poly.pdbx_strand_id
1 'polypeptide(L)'
;MITFLSKEKLNYAFTKLYAKIKNNFALKSHTHTKSQISDFSHTHTKSQISDFPSSLPANGGNAATVNGHTVETNVPSNAKFTDTTYGVVSTTANGLCPKRGGSTTKYLRDDGTWATPPNTTYGVATQSSNGLLSAADKKLLDELVAWKTKVENGESNVLVEN
;
A
#
# COMPACT_ATOMS: atom_id res chain seq x y z
N MET A 1 68.75 83.61 -35.83
CA MET A 1 67.51 84.41 -35.85
C MET A 1 66.34 83.43 -35.78
N ILE A 2 65.57 83.39 -34.69
CA ILE A 2 64.40 82.49 -34.57
C ILE A 2 63.19 83.23 -35.13
N THR A 3 62.55 82.67 -36.16
CA THR A 3 61.35 83.26 -36.77
C THR A 3 60.11 82.72 -36.07
N PHE A 4 59.35 83.59 -35.41
CA PHE A 4 58.07 83.21 -34.81
C PHE A 4 56.94 83.25 -35.85
N LEU A 5 56.02 82.28 -35.77
CA LEU A 5 54.81 82.26 -36.59
C LEU A 5 53.86 83.41 -36.21
N SER A 6 53.13 83.96 -37.18
CA SER A 6 52.08 84.94 -36.89
C SER A 6 50.95 84.31 -36.08
N LYS A 7 50.27 85.12 -35.26
CA LYS A 7 49.17 84.68 -34.39
C LYS A 7 48.05 83.97 -35.16
N GLU A 8 47.77 84.42 -36.39
CA GLU A 8 46.78 83.80 -37.29
C GLU A 8 47.19 82.40 -37.73
N LYS A 9 48.46 82.20 -38.10
CA LYS A 9 48.98 80.87 -38.50
C LYS A 9 48.96 79.90 -37.32
N LEU A 10 49.24 80.39 -36.11
CA LEU A 10 49.17 79.59 -34.89
C LEU A 10 47.72 79.15 -34.60
N ASN A 11 46.75 80.09 -34.67
CA ASN A 11 45.33 79.78 -34.47
C ASN A 11 44.80 78.79 -35.53
N TYR A 12 45.21 78.95 -36.79
CA TYR A 12 44.83 78.03 -37.86
C TYR A 12 45.38 76.61 -37.61
N ALA A 13 46.65 76.51 -37.20
CA ALA A 13 47.28 75.24 -36.86
C ALA A 13 46.59 74.55 -35.67
N PHE A 14 46.28 75.30 -34.60
CA PHE A 14 45.55 74.77 -33.44
C PHE A 14 44.15 74.30 -33.81
N THR A 15 43.42 75.06 -34.63
CA THR A 15 42.07 74.70 -35.07
C THR A 15 42.08 73.41 -35.90
N LYS A 16 43.04 73.28 -36.84
CA LYS A 16 43.20 72.04 -37.63
C LYS A 16 43.59 70.85 -36.76
N LEU A 17 44.49 71.06 -35.80
CA LEU A 17 44.91 70.03 -34.86
C LEU A 17 43.72 69.54 -34.02
N TYR A 18 42.94 70.47 -33.47
CA TYR A 18 41.74 70.14 -32.68
C TYR A 18 40.70 69.37 -33.50
N ALA A 19 40.40 69.82 -34.73
CA ALA A 19 39.46 69.12 -35.60
C ALA A 19 39.94 67.71 -35.98
N LYS A 20 41.25 67.54 -36.19
CA LYS A 20 41.86 66.24 -36.50
C LYS A 20 41.80 65.30 -35.30
N ILE A 21 42.11 65.79 -34.10
CA ILE A 21 42.02 65.01 -32.86
C ILE A 21 40.56 64.60 -32.61
N LYS A 22 39.60 65.52 -32.73
CA LYS A 22 38.19 65.23 -32.46
C LYS A 22 37.59 64.17 -33.40
N ASN A 23 37.99 64.17 -34.68
CA ASN A 23 37.54 63.16 -35.64
C ASN A 23 38.22 61.80 -35.47
N ASN A 24 39.51 61.77 -35.10
CA ASN A 24 40.23 60.50 -34.93
C ASN A 24 39.86 59.74 -33.66
N PHE A 25 39.35 60.43 -32.63
CA PHE A 25 39.01 59.82 -31.34
C PHE A 25 37.51 59.87 -31.01
N ALA A 26 36.65 60.12 -32.00
CA ALA A 26 35.21 60.01 -31.78
C ALA A 26 34.85 58.55 -31.48
N LEU A 27 34.32 58.27 -30.29
CA LEU A 27 33.74 56.98 -29.92
C LEU A 27 32.54 56.72 -30.83
N LYS A 28 32.79 56.02 -31.94
CA LYS A 28 31.74 55.55 -32.83
C LYS A 28 30.99 54.44 -32.08
N SER A 29 29.83 54.79 -31.53
CA SER A 29 28.90 53.78 -31.01
C SER A 29 28.64 52.77 -32.13
N HIS A 30 28.83 51.49 -31.83
CA HIS A 30 28.49 50.42 -32.74
C HIS A 30 27.70 49.36 -32.00
N THR A 31 26.88 48.64 -32.75
CA THR A 31 26.04 47.55 -32.27
C THR A 31 26.39 46.28 -33.02
N HIS A 32 26.23 45.14 -32.34
CA HIS A 32 26.37 43.82 -32.94
C HIS A 32 25.01 43.14 -33.06
N THR A 33 24.82 42.39 -34.14
CA THR A 33 23.70 41.44 -34.31
C THR A 33 24.13 40.06 -33.82
N LYS A 34 23.17 39.21 -33.41
CA LYS A 34 23.45 37.85 -32.88
C LYS A 34 24.29 36.98 -33.83
N SER A 35 24.20 37.20 -35.14
CA SER A 35 25.01 36.50 -36.15
C SER A 35 26.50 36.91 -36.11
N GLN A 36 26.80 38.13 -35.65
CA GLN A 36 28.16 38.66 -35.56
C GLN A 36 28.89 38.25 -34.26
N ILE A 37 28.19 37.57 -33.34
CA ILE A 37 28.77 37.11 -32.09
C ILE A 37 28.60 35.58 -32.04
N SER A 38 29.71 34.87 -32.17
CA SER A 38 29.73 33.41 -32.35
C SER A 38 29.59 32.61 -31.05
N ASP A 39 29.47 33.27 -29.89
CA ASP A 39 29.47 32.64 -28.56
C ASP A 39 28.06 32.26 -28.05
N PHE A 40 26.99 32.69 -28.74
CA PHE A 40 25.61 32.44 -28.32
C PHE A 40 25.15 30.98 -28.46
N SER A 41 25.71 30.23 -29.41
CA SER A 41 25.38 28.82 -29.62
C SER A 41 26.58 27.95 -29.25
N HIS A 42 26.58 27.42 -28.03
CA HIS A 42 27.63 26.52 -27.57
C HIS A 42 27.04 25.27 -26.92
N THR A 43 27.87 24.24 -26.85
CA THR A 43 27.59 22.97 -26.17
C THR A 43 28.66 22.73 -25.14
N HIS A 44 28.32 21.99 -24.08
CA HIS A 44 29.29 21.54 -23.09
C HIS A 44 29.59 20.06 -23.30
N THR A 45 30.87 19.73 -23.34
CA THR A 45 31.37 18.38 -23.08
C THR A 45 31.32 18.11 -21.57
N LYS A 46 31.22 16.84 -21.17
CA LYS A 46 31.19 16.48 -19.73
C LYS A 46 32.38 17.06 -18.95
N SER A 47 33.55 17.14 -19.58
CA SER A 47 34.76 17.71 -18.99
C SER A 47 34.67 19.21 -18.66
N GLN A 48 33.73 19.94 -19.26
CA GLN A 48 33.51 21.37 -19.01
C GLN A 48 32.55 21.63 -17.83
N ILE A 49 31.90 20.59 -17.31
CA ILE A 49 30.94 20.66 -16.21
C ILE A 49 31.67 20.15 -14.97
N SER A 50 32.15 21.05 -14.12
CA SER A 50 32.99 20.72 -12.96
C SER A 50 32.26 19.92 -11.88
N ASP A 51 30.92 19.93 -11.89
CA ASP A 51 30.04 19.23 -10.96
C ASP A 51 29.35 18.01 -11.59
N PHE A 52 29.83 17.54 -12.75
CA PHE A 52 29.28 16.35 -13.36
C PHE A 52 29.59 15.12 -12.48
N PRO A 53 28.58 14.29 -12.13
CA PRO A 53 28.79 13.13 -11.28
C PRO A 53 29.68 12.09 -11.98
N SER A 54 30.66 11.55 -11.25
CA SER A 54 31.61 10.56 -11.78
C SER A 54 30.98 9.19 -12.04
N SER A 55 29.81 8.91 -11.47
CA SER A 55 29.01 7.69 -11.66
C SER A 55 27.52 7.95 -11.47
N LEU A 56 26.67 7.15 -12.11
CA LEU A 56 25.22 7.17 -11.86
C LEU A 56 24.81 6.01 -10.92
N PRO A 57 23.87 6.24 -9.98
CA PRO A 57 23.10 7.49 -9.81
C PRO A 57 23.94 8.62 -9.17
N ALA A 58 23.65 9.87 -9.56
CA ALA A 58 24.37 11.07 -9.13
C ALA A 58 24.12 11.36 -7.64
N ASN A 59 25.12 11.19 -6.76
CA ASN A 59 25.22 11.62 -5.34
C ASN A 59 24.04 11.28 -4.40
N GLY A 60 23.00 10.66 -4.93
CA GLY A 60 21.83 10.08 -4.31
C GLY A 60 21.65 8.70 -4.94
N GLY A 61 22.77 7.98 -5.11
CA GLY A 61 22.85 6.55 -5.38
C GLY A 61 21.93 5.70 -4.48
N ASN A 62 22.12 4.39 -4.48
CA ASN A 62 21.38 3.51 -3.57
C ASN A 62 21.48 3.98 -2.09
N ALA A 63 20.71 3.35 -1.20
CA ALA A 63 20.51 3.72 0.21
C ALA A 63 21.77 4.25 0.95
N ALA A 64 22.98 3.75 0.62
CA ALA A 64 24.25 4.25 1.11
C ALA A 64 24.50 5.77 0.95
N THR A 65 23.85 6.44 0.00
CA THR A 65 24.06 7.88 -0.29
C THR A 65 23.08 8.82 0.41
N VAL A 66 21.97 8.29 0.95
CA VAL A 66 21.01 9.08 1.73
C VAL A 66 21.50 9.12 3.18
N ASN A 67 22.47 9.99 3.48
CA ASN A 67 22.90 10.24 4.87
C ASN A 67 23.34 8.97 5.65
N GLY A 68 23.90 7.97 4.95
CA GLY A 68 24.36 6.72 5.55
C GLY A 68 23.26 5.72 5.94
N HIS A 69 22.01 5.97 5.54
CA HIS A 69 20.87 5.11 5.84
C HIS A 69 20.82 3.88 4.92
N THR A 70 21.26 2.73 5.42
CA THR A 70 21.03 1.41 4.81
C THR A 70 19.94 0.64 5.53
N VAL A 71 19.41 -0.41 4.90
CA VAL A 71 18.54 -1.37 5.60
C VAL A 71 19.22 -1.85 6.89
N GLU A 72 20.53 -2.12 6.86
CA GLU A 72 21.31 -2.56 8.03
C GLU A 72 21.40 -1.51 9.16
N THR A 73 21.42 -0.21 8.85
CA THR A 73 21.48 0.85 9.87
C THR A 73 20.11 1.30 10.37
N ASN A 74 19.06 1.18 9.55
CA ASN A 74 17.72 1.64 9.89
C ASN A 74 16.86 0.55 10.52
N VAL A 75 17.24 -0.71 10.31
CA VAL A 75 16.61 -1.87 10.92
C VAL A 75 17.48 -2.30 12.11
N PRO A 76 16.92 -2.37 13.33
CA PRO A 76 17.63 -2.95 14.47
C PRO A 76 18.14 -4.37 14.17
N SER A 77 19.31 -4.74 14.70
CA SER A 77 19.92 -6.06 14.47
C SER A 77 19.04 -7.24 14.89
N ASN A 78 18.06 -7.00 15.76
CA ASN A 78 17.07 -7.97 16.23
C ASN A 78 15.69 -7.85 15.54
N ALA A 79 15.56 -7.01 14.53
CA ALA A 79 14.31 -6.90 13.79
C ALA A 79 14.05 -8.22 13.06
N LYS A 80 12.94 -8.87 13.41
CA LYS A 80 12.49 -10.08 12.73
C LYS A 80 11.51 -9.71 11.64
N PHE A 81 11.96 -9.73 10.39
CA PHE A 81 11.09 -9.73 9.22
C PHE A 81 10.83 -11.17 8.80
N THR A 82 10.09 -11.89 9.63
CA THR A 82 9.63 -13.24 9.30
C THR A 82 8.13 -13.19 9.14
N ASP A 83 7.65 -13.48 7.93
CA ASP A 83 6.25 -13.85 7.74
C ASP A 83 6.01 -15.08 8.61
N THR A 84 5.28 -14.87 9.71
CA THR A 84 5.02 -15.96 10.65
C THR A 84 3.96 -16.85 10.02
N THR A 85 4.42 -17.85 9.27
CA THR A 85 3.55 -18.84 8.65
C THR A 85 3.20 -19.89 9.70
N TYR A 86 1.95 -19.86 10.15
CA TYR A 86 1.40 -20.90 11.02
C TYR A 86 0.75 -21.97 10.16
N GLY A 87 1.00 -23.24 10.48
CA GLY A 87 0.22 -24.35 9.96
C GLY A 87 -1.22 -24.31 10.47
N VAL A 88 -2.08 -25.18 9.93
CA VAL A 88 -3.39 -25.45 10.52
C VAL A 88 -3.20 -26.18 11.86
N VAL A 89 -4.08 -25.93 12.82
CA VAL A 89 -4.10 -26.64 14.11
C VAL A 89 -4.10 -28.16 13.89
N SER A 90 -3.39 -28.89 14.73
CA SER A 90 -3.37 -30.36 14.71
C SER A 90 -3.26 -30.90 16.13
N THR A 91 -3.36 -32.22 16.28
CA THR A 91 -3.11 -32.91 17.55
C THR A 91 -1.66 -32.81 18.05
N THR A 92 -0.72 -32.34 17.23
CA THR A 92 0.71 -32.30 17.55
C THR A 92 1.30 -30.90 17.64
N ALA A 93 0.56 -29.88 17.18
CA ALA A 93 1.04 -28.51 17.16
C ALA A 93 -0.12 -27.51 17.14
N ASN A 94 0.09 -26.39 17.83
CA ASN A 94 -0.77 -25.21 17.71
C ASN A 94 -0.77 -24.69 16.27
N GLY A 95 -1.89 -24.10 15.84
CA GLY A 95 -2.01 -23.57 14.48
C GLY A 95 -3.28 -22.76 14.27
N LEU A 96 -3.47 -22.32 13.03
CA LEU A 96 -4.63 -21.55 12.61
C LEU A 96 -5.85 -22.45 12.39
N CYS A 97 -7.02 -21.83 12.43
CA CYS A 97 -8.26 -22.48 11.99
C CYS A 97 -8.16 -22.82 10.48
N PRO A 98 -8.51 -24.05 10.06
CA PRO A 98 -8.58 -24.39 8.64
C PRO A 98 -9.64 -23.53 7.92
N LYS A 99 -9.48 -23.38 6.61
CA LYS A 99 -10.47 -22.68 5.77
C LYS A 99 -11.87 -23.25 6.02
N ARG A 100 -12.83 -22.35 6.27
CA ARG A 100 -14.24 -22.72 6.45
C ARG A 100 -14.81 -23.32 5.16
N GLY A 101 -15.50 -24.45 5.27
CA GLY A 101 -16.17 -25.12 4.15
C GLY A 101 -17.55 -24.55 3.76
N GLY A 102 -18.06 -23.56 4.50
CA GLY A 102 -19.35 -22.89 4.24
C GLY A 102 -20.57 -23.54 4.88
N SER A 103 -20.41 -24.66 5.57
CA SER A 103 -21.51 -25.37 6.26
C SER A 103 -21.80 -24.77 7.64
N THR A 104 -23.08 -24.80 8.05
CA THR A 104 -23.57 -24.45 9.39
C THR A 104 -23.75 -25.67 10.31
N THR A 105 -23.53 -26.89 9.81
CA THR A 105 -23.81 -28.15 10.51
C THR A 105 -22.55 -28.94 10.89
N LYS A 106 -21.37 -28.33 10.74
CA LYS A 106 -20.07 -28.93 11.07
C LYS A 106 -19.38 -28.16 12.18
N TYR A 107 -18.55 -28.86 12.95
CA TYR A 107 -17.70 -28.28 13.99
C TYR A 107 -16.23 -28.61 13.72
N LEU A 108 -15.32 -27.75 14.17
CA LEU A 108 -13.88 -27.97 14.06
C LEU A 108 -13.43 -28.89 15.20
N ARG A 109 -12.76 -30.00 14.86
CA ARG A 109 -12.11 -30.90 15.83
C ARG A 109 -10.71 -30.42 16.20
N ASP A 110 -10.18 -30.98 17.28
CA ASP A 110 -8.81 -30.74 17.77
C ASP A 110 -7.73 -31.19 16.79
N ASP A 111 -8.03 -32.17 15.93
CA ASP A 111 -7.15 -32.61 14.84
C ASP A 111 -7.13 -31.67 13.62
N GLY A 112 -7.82 -30.53 13.69
CA GLY A 112 -7.82 -29.53 12.62
C GLY A 112 -8.75 -29.84 11.45
N THR A 113 -9.67 -30.80 11.60
CA THR A 113 -10.63 -31.15 10.55
C THR A 113 -12.06 -30.79 10.93
N TRP A 114 -12.86 -30.38 9.93
CA TRP A 114 -14.30 -30.13 10.11
C TRP A 114 -15.08 -31.44 10.11
N ALA A 115 -15.79 -31.75 11.20
CA ALA A 115 -16.60 -32.95 11.35
C ALA A 115 -18.09 -32.65 11.51
N THR A 116 -18.93 -33.64 11.20
CA THR A 116 -20.36 -33.60 11.49
C THR A 116 -20.58 -34.10 12.93
N PRO A 117 -21.39 -33.42 13.76
CA PRO A 117 -21.75 -33.93 15.08
C PRO A 117 -22.34 -35.34 14.98
N PRO A 118 -21.91 -36.29 15.83
CA PRO A 118 -22.52 -37.62 15.87
C PRO A 118 -23.99 -37.49 16.27
N ASN A 119 -24.86 -38.33 15.68
CA ASN A 119 -26.25 -38.40 16.10
C ASN A 119 -26.33 -39.05 17.47
N THR A 120 -27.02 -38.42 18.43
CA THR A 120 -27.30 -39.04 19.72
C THR A 120 -28.49 -39.98 19.58
N THR A 121 -28.25 -41.28 19.70
CA THR A 121 -29.32 -42.29 19.78
C THR A 121 -29.66 -42.55 21.24
N TYR A 122 -30.94 -42.43 21.58
CA TYR A 122 -31.46 -42.78 22.90
C TYR A 122 -32.26 -44.09 22.80
N GLY A 123 -32.14 -44.95 23.82
CA GLY A 123 -32.97 -46.15 23.94
C GLY A 123 -34.44 -45.82 24.23
N VAL A 124 -35.31 -46.82 24.15
CA VAL A 124 -36.72 -46.68 24.55
C VAL A 124 -36.81 -46.49 26.06
N ALA A 125 -37.70 -45.61 26.52
CA ALA A 125 -37.95 -45.38 27.93
C ALA A 125 -38.45 -46.66 28.63
N THR A 126 -38.01 -46.87 29.86
CA THR A 126 -38.50 -47.95 30.73
C THR A 126 -38.97 -47.34 32.05
N GLN A 127 -39.62 -48.14 32.89
CA GLN A 127 -40.08 -47.68 34.21
C GLN A 127 -38.92 -47.22 35.12
N SER A 128 -37.70 -47.70 34.89
CA SER A 128 -36.52 -47.40 35.71
C SER A 128 -35.43 -46.61 34.98
N SER A 129 -35.62 -46.28 33.70
CA SER A 129 -34.64 -45.51 32.91
C SER A 129 -35.32 -44.60 31.90
N ASN A 130 -34.84 -43.36 31.86
CA ASN A 130 -35.26 -42.38 30.85
C ASN A 130 -34.85 -42.83 29.44
N GLY A 131 -35.65 -42.45 28.44
CA GLY A 131 -35.44 -42.77 27.04
C GLY A 131 -36.47 -42.10 26.14
N LEU A 132 -36.51 -42.50 24.86
CA LEU A 132 -37.52 -42.05 23.90
C LEU A 132 -38.80 -42.86 24.04
N LEU A 133 -39.94 -42.24 23.75
CA LEU A 133 -41.21 -42.95 23.65
C LEU A 133 -41.17 -43.86 22.42
N SER A 134 -41.58 -45.12 22.58
CA SER A 134 -41.68 -46.03 21.44
C SER A 134 -42.80 -45.60 20.50
N ALA A 135 -42.73 -45.99 19.23
CA ALA A 135 -43.81 -45.72 18.27
C ALA A 135 -45.13 -46.40 18.69
N ALA A 136 -45.04 -47.56 19.33
CA ALA A 136 -46.20 -48.28 19.86
C ALA A 136 -46.86 -47.50 21.01
N ASP A 137 -46.07 -47.04 21.98
CA ASP A 137 -46.59 -46.28 23.12
C ASP A 137 -47.13 -44.92 22.68
N LYS A 138 -46.50 -44.27 21.69
CA LYS A 138 -47.03 -43.04 21.10
C LYS A 138 -48.41 -43.27 20.50
N LYS A 139 -48.63 -44.41 19.83
CA LYS A 139 -49.93 -44.76 19.27
C LYS A 139 -50.99 -44.94 20.36
N LEU A 140 -50.64 -45.60 21.47
CA LEU A 140 -51.54 -45.73 22.62
C LEU A 140 -51.92 -44.36 23.21
N LEU A 141 -50.96 -43.42 23.28
CA LEU A 141 -51.24 -42.05 23.72
C LEU A 141 -52.17 -41.31 22.74
N ASP A 142 -51.93 -41.44 21.43
CA ASP A 142 -52.80 -40.85 20.40
C ASP A 142 -54.24 -41.42 20.49
N GLU A 143 -54.37 -42.73 20.74
CA GLU A 143 -55.66 -43.42 20.95
C GLU A 143 -56.36 -42.97 22.25
N LEU A 144 -55.62 -42.75 23.34
CA LEU A 144 -56.14 -42.21 24.60
C LEU A 144 -56.69 -40.79 24.43
N VAL A 145 -55.97 -39.94 23.70
CA VAL A 145 -56.42 -38.57 23.38
C VAL A 145 -57.72 -38.63 22.58
N ALA A 146 -57.79 -39.49 21.55
CA ALA A 146 -59.00 -39.68 20.76
C ALA A 146 -60.18 -40.19 21.58
N TRP A 147 -59.94 -41.10 22.54
CA TRP A 147 -60.98 -41.57 23.45
C TRP A 147 -61.51 -40.46 24.36
N LYS A 148 -60.63 -39.64 24.94
CA LYS A 148 -61.03 -38.50 25.79
C LYS A 148 -61.94 -37.54 25.04
N THR A 149 -61.60 -37.20 23.79
CA THR A 149 -62.44 -36.35 22.93
C THR A 149 -63.82 -36.96 22.69
N LYS A 150 -63.91 -38.27 22.44
CA LYS A 150 -65.21 -38.95 22.27
C LYS A 150 -66.06 -38.92 23.54
N VAL A 151 -65.43 -39.07 24.72
CA VAL A 151 -66.13 -38.99 26.01
C VAL A 151 -66.68 -37.58 26.23
N GLU A 152 -65.87 -36.55 26.00
CA GLU A 152 -66.28 -35.14 26.14
C GLU A 152 -67.43 -34.78 25.20
N ASN A 153 -67.46 -35.36 24.00
CA ASN A 153 -68.53 -35.15 23.02
C ASN A 153 -69.77 -36.04 23.24
N GLY A 154 -69.77 -36.92 24.25
CA GLY A 154 -70.86 -37.85 24.51
C GLY A 154 -71.02 -38.98 23.48
N GLU A 155 -70.00 -39.19 22.65
CA GLU A 155 -69.95 -40.19 21.57
C GLU A 155 -69.32 -41.52 22.02
N SER A 156 -68.90 -41.58 23.28
CA SER A 156 -68.24 -42.73 23.87
C SER A 156 -69.24 -43.65 24.57
N ASN A 157 -69.23 -44.94 24.21
CA ASN A 157 -70.02 -45.99 24.88
C ASN A 157 -69.34 -46.42 26.19
N VAL A 158 -69.14 -45.49 27.11
CA VAL A 158 -68.64 -45.79 28.45
C VAL A 158 -69.85 -46.14 29.31
N LEU A 159 -70.01 -47.42 29.64
CA LEU A 159 -70.82 -47.81 30.77
C LEU A 159 -70.11 -47.25 32.01
N VAL A 160 -70.57 -46.10 32.51
CA VAL A 160 -70.19 -45.64 33.85
C VAL A 160 -70.86 -46.63 34.80
N GLU A 161 -70.14 -47.69 35.17
CA GLU A 161 -70.60 -48.59 36.22
C GLU A 161 -70.62 -47.79 37.53
N ASN A 162 -71.82 -47.65 38.10
CA ASN A 162 -72.09 -47.00 39.39
C ASN A 162 -71.42 -47.74 40.55
#